data_AF-A0A9Q1GPW1-F1
#
_entry.id   AF-A0A9Q1GPW1-F1
#
_cell.length_a   1.000
_cell.length_b   1.000
_cell.length_c   1.000
_cell.angle_alpha   90.00
_cell.angle_beta   90.00
_cell.angle_gamma   90.00
#
_symmetry.space_group_name_H-M   'P 1'
#
loop_
_entity.id
_entity.type
_entity.pdbx_description
1 polymer ?
#
loop_
_entity_poly.entity_id
_entity_poly.type
_entity_poly.pdbx_seq_one_letter_code
_entity_poly.pdbx_strand_id
1 'polypeptide(L)'
;MENTIGDRLRSGICPQAVAKGYRCIYSDQGVWYLDHLDVPWQPVYTADPVEGITDPSEQKLVIGGQVCMWGETADTSDIQQTIWPRAAAAAERLWSRKEATSAGNVNQTVLPRFHYFRCLLNRRGVQAAPVTNLNARQAPTGPVRISGLAVGIVRSCLSWGMEMGILTV
;
A
#
# COMPACT_ATOMS: atom_id res chain seq x y z
N MET A 1 -4.36 29.74 -0.87
CA MET A 1 -4.24 28.32 -0.49
C MET A 1 -3.28 27.65 -1.47
N GLU A 2 -2.01 28.08 -1.50
CA GLU A 2 -0.99 27.55 -2.41
C GLU A 2 0.32 27.54 -1.64
N ASN A 3 0.82 26.36 -1.27
CA ASN A 3 2.18 26.11 -0.75
C ASN A 3 2.40 24.60 -0.56
N THR A 4 1.89 23.78 -1.48
CA THR A 4 2.02 22.31 -1.44
C THR A 4 2.68 21.86 -2.73
N ILE A 5 3.87 21.28 -2.63
CA ILE A 5 4.64 20.75 -3.77
C ILE A 5 4.44 19.23 -3.78
N GLY A 6 3.95 18.68 -4.89
CA GLY A 6 3.88 17.24 -5.14
C GLY A 6 5.15 16.74 -5.82
N ASP A 7 5.69 15.61 -5.35
CA ASP A 7 6.94 15.03 -5.85
C ASP A 7 6.71 14.25 -7.17
N ARG A 8 6.86 14.95 -8.31
CA ARG A 8 6.66 14.36 -9.66
C ARG A 8 7.94 13.88 -10.34
N LEU A 9 9.14 14.21 -9.88
CA LEU A 9 10.33 14.08 -10.74
C LEU A 9 11.62 13.56 -10.07
N ARG A 10 11.76 13.55 -8.73
CA ARG A 10 13.00 13.09 -8.05
C ARG A 10 12.73 12.69 -6.60
N SER A 11 13.21 11.52 -6.16
CA SER A 11 13.20 11.16 -4.74
C SER A 11 13.85 12.25 -3.86
N GLY A 12 13.29 12.48 -2.67
CA GLY A 12 13.84 13.41 -1.69
C GLY A 12 13.44 14.88 -1.85
N ILE A 13 12.34 15.18 -2.56
CA ILE A 13 11.79 16.55 -2.62
C ILE A 13 11.17 16.97 -1.30
N CYS A 14 10.49 16.08 -0.57
CA CYS A 14 9.87 16.44 0.70
C CYS A 14 10.85 17.00 1.74
N PRO A 15 12.02 16.35 2.01
CA PRO A 15 13.04 16.93 2.89
C PRO A 15 13.48 18.34 2.47
N GLN A 16 13.64 18.58 1.16
CA GLN A 16 14.03 19.90 0.64
C GLN A 16 12.92 20.94 0.78
N ALA A 17 11.66 20.53 0.64
CA ALA A 17 10.51 21.42 0.77
C ALA A 17 10.29 21.84 2.22
N VAL A 18 10.37 20.90 3.17
CA VAL A 18 10.20 21.19 4.60
C VAL A 18 11.34 22.04 5.16
N ALA A 19 12.58 21.83 4.70
CA ALA A 19 13.73 22.66 5.06
C ALA A 19 13.58 24.13 4.62
N LYS A 20 12.73 24.38 3.63
CA LYS A 20 12.35 25.74 3.17
C LYS A 20 11.05 26.25 3.82
N GLY A 21 10.47 25.51 4.77
CA GLY A 21 9.25 25.87 5.48
C GLY A 21 7.94 25.57 4.72
N TYR A 22 8.00 24.82 3.62
CA TYR A 22 6.78 24.41 2.88
C TYR A 22 6.18 23.13 3.44
N ARG A 23 4.86 22.99 3.30
CA ARG A 23 4.17 21.73 3.62
C ARG A 23 4.32 20.75 2.47
N CYS A 24 4.60 19.47 2.77
CA CYS A 24 4.77 18.42 1.78
C CYS A 24 3.73 17.32 1.90
N ILE A 25 3.26 16.82 0.75
CA ILE A 25 2.56 15.54 0.63
C ILE A 25 3.58 14.55 0.09
N TYR A 26 3.90 13.51 0.87
CA TYR A 26 4.85 12.50 0.46
C TYR A 26 4.30 11.64 -0.69
N SER A 27 5.06 11.52 -1.77
CA SER A 27 4.68 10.74 -2.95
C SER A 27 5.94 10.32 -3.70
N ASP A 28 6.82 9.57 -3.03
CA ASP A 28 8.08 9.15 -3.62
C ASP A 28 7.87 8.21 -4.81
N GLN A 29 8.53 8.51 -5.92
CA GLN A 29 8.42 7.75 -7.16
C GLN A 29 8.92 6.30 -7.04
N GLY A 30 9.97 6.05 -6.26
CA GLY A 30 10.58 4.73 -6.15
C GLY A 30 9.70 3.71 -5.44
N VAL A 31 8.77 4.17 -4.59
CA VAL A 31 7.99 3.29 -3.72
C VAL A 31 6.48 3.52 -3.78
N TRP A 32 6.00 4.75 -4.00
CA TRP A 32 4.56 5.08 -3.93
C TRP A 32 3.93 5.36 -5.30
N TYR A 33 4.68 5.16 -6.39
CA TYR A 33 4.12 5.09 -7.73
C TYR A 33 3.74 3.64 -8.03
N LEU A 34 2.44 3.42 -8.19
CA LEU A 34 1.85 2.12 -8.39
C LEU A 34 1.95 1.68 -9.86
N ASP A 35 2.21 2.58 -10.80
CA ASP A 35 2.52 2.25 -12.20
C ASP A 35 3.89 1.56 -12.34
N HIS A 36 4.75 1.61 -11.31
CA HIS A 36 5.93 0.76 -11.22
C HIS A 36 5.50 -0.68 -10.89
N LEU A 37 5.41 -1.51 -11.93
CA LEU A 37 4.83 -2.86 -11.86
C LEU A 37 5.75 -3.89 -11.18
N ASP A 38 7.02 -3.57 -11.04
CA ASP A 38 8.08 -4.34 -10.39
C ASP A 38 8.14 -4.14 -8.87
N VAL A 39 7.55 -3.06 -8.33
CA VAL A 39 7.60 -2.72 -6.90
C VAL A 39 6.44 -3.37 -6.14
N PRO A 40 6.67 -4.44 -5.35
CA PRO A 40 5.61 -5.12 -4.60
C PRO A 40 5.16 -4.27 -3.40
N TRP A 41 4.22 -4.78 -2.60
CA TRP A 41 3.64 -4.00 -1.50
C TRP A 41 4.60 -3.75 -0.33
N GLN A 42 5.66 -4.55 -0.16
CA GLN A 42 6.55 -4.44 1.00
C GLN A 42 7.31 -3.10 1.01
N PRO A 43 7.99 -2.66 -0.08
CA PRO A 43 8.59 -1.33 -0.13
C PRO A 43 7.58 -0.20 0.09
N VAL A 44 6.36 -0.35 -0.44
CA VAL A 44 5.27 0.63 -0.25
C VAL A 44 4.94 0.77 1.25
N TYR A 45 4.87 -0.35 1.97
CA TYR A 45 4.57 -0.40 3.40
C TYR A 45 5.68 0.19 4.26
N THR A 46 6.94 -0.11 3.92
CA THR A 46 8.10 0.26 4.75
C THR A 46 8.59 1.69 4.51
N ALA A 47 8.20 2.32 3.41
CA ALA A 47 8.56 3.69 3.09
C ALA A 47 8.11 4.65 4.21
N ASP A 48 9.06 5.43 4.74
CA ASP A 48 8.78 6.39 5.79
C ASP A 48 8.63 7.82 5.21
N PRO A 49 7.44 8.45 5.30
CA PRO A 49 7.23 9.81 4.79
C PRO A 49 8.15 10.88 5.38
N VAL A 50 8.73 10.62 6.56
CA VAL A 50 9.65 11.51 7.26
C VAL A 50 11.11 11.06 7.20
N GLU A 51 11.42 10.08 6.34
CA GLU A 51 12.80 9.63 6.13
C GLU A 51 13.69 10.79 5.67
N GLY A 52 14.88 10.90 6.28
CA GLY A 52 15.83 11.97 5.96
C GLY A 52 15.51 13.34 6.56
N ILE A 53 14.43 13.50 7.34
CA ILE A 53 14.10 14.74 8.06
C ILE A 53 14.45 14.56 9.54
N THR A 54 15.47 15.27 10.03
CA THR A 54 15.94 15.13 11.41
C THR A 54 15.26 16.07 12.39
N ASP A 55 14.86 17.27 11.95
CA ASP A 55 14.20 18.26 12.79
C ASP A 55 12.72 17.89 13.02
N PRO A 56 12.27 17.67 14.27
CA PRO A 56 10.87 17.36 14.58
C PRO A 56 9.88 18.46 14.17
N SER A 57 10.32 19.71 14.06
CA SER A 57 9.48 20.81 13.58
C SER A 57 9.24 20.73 12.06
N GLU A 58 10.25 20.31 11.30
CA GLU A 58 10.14 20.05 9.86
C GLU A 58 9.33 18.78 9.56
N GLN A 59 9.46 17.74 10.39
CA GLN A 59 8.64 16.52 10.24
C GLN A 59 7.14 16.83 10.29
N LYS A 60 6.71 17.82 11.09
CA LYS A 60 5.31 18.26 11.16
C LYS A 60 4.81 18.95 9.89
N LEU A 61 5.70 19.39 9.01
CA LEU A 61 5.35 19.96 7.71
C LEU A 61 5.00 18.88 6.68
N VAL A 62 5.35 17.61 6.94
CA VAL A 62 4.85 16.47 6.18
C VAL A 62 3.44 16.15 6.65
N ILE A 63 2.44 16.51 5.85
CA ILE A 63 1.02 16.44 6.24
C ILE A 63 0.35 15.10 5.94
N GLY A 64 1.09 14.17 5.32
CA GLY A 64 0.62 12.86 4.90
C GLY A 64 1.32 12.44 3.61
N GLY A 65 0.65 11.60 2.83
CA GLY A 65 1.14 11.27 1.51
C GLY A 65 0.09 10.66 0.60
N GLN A 66 0.46 10.46 -0.67
CA GLN A 66 -0.40 9.89 -1.70
C GLN A 66 0.35 8.84 -2.49
N VAL A 67 -0.36 7.78 -2.87
CA VAL A 67 0.10 6.86 -3.91
C VAL A 67 -0.42 7.33 -5.26
N CYS A 68 0.41 7.25 -6.28
CA CYS A 68 0.06 7.67 -7.64
C CYS A 68 -0.12 6.43 -8.53
N MET A 69 -1.18 6.41 -9.34
CA MET A 69 -1.34 5.46 -10.43
C MET A 69 -1.41 6.25 -11.73
N TRP A 70 -0.33 6.27 -12.49
CA TRP A 70 -0.34 6.84 -13.82
C TRP A 70 -0.91 5.85 -14.85
N GLY A 71 -1.56 6.37 -15.89
CA GLY A 71 -2.42 5.60 -16.81
C GLY A 71 -1.75 5.13 -18.10
N GLU A 72 -0.44 5.29 -18.25
CA GLU A 72 0.28 4.97 -19.50
C GLU A 72 0.28 3.48 -19.82
N THR A 73 0.20 2.63 -18.79
CA THR A 73 0.26 1.16 -18.90
C THR A 73 -0.88 0.45 -18.17
N ALA A 74 -1.91 1.20 -17.76
CA ALA A 74 -3.06 0.68 -17.04
C ALA A 74 -4.37 1.20 -17.63
N ASP A 75 -5.36 0.33 -17.72
CA ASP A 75 -6.70 0.65 -18.19
C ASP A 75 -7.78 0.00 -17.32
N THR A 76 -9.04 0.11 -17.72
CA THR A 76 -10.17 -0.44 -16.95
C THR A 76 -10.09 -1.95 -16.70
N SER A 77 -9.34 -2.71 -17.49
CA SER A 77 -9.19 -4.16 -17.36
C SER A 77 -8.26 -4.56 -16.21
N ASP A 78 -7.36 -3.67 -15.79
CA ASP A 78 -6.25 -4.00 -14.90
C ASP A 78 -5.99 -2.99 -13.77
N ILE A 79 -6.69 -1.85 -13.77
CA ILE A 79 -6.44 -0.76 -12.84
C ILE A 79 -6.65 -1.18 -11.38
N GLN A 80 -7.64 -2.02 -11.11
CA GLN A 80 -7.94 -2.47 -9.75
C GLN A 80 -6.86 -3.40 -9.21
N GLN A 81 -6.38 -4.34 -10.02
CA GLN A 81 -5.30 -5.25 -9.66
C GLN A 81 -3.97 -4.50 -9.52
N THR A 82 -3.80 -3.40 -10.26
CA THR A 82 -2.60 -2.56 -10.15
C THR A 82 -2.62 -1.75 -8.85
N ILE A 83 -3.75 -1.12 -8.51
CA ILE A 83 -3.89 -0.31 -7.28
C ILE A 83 -3.88 -1.20 -6.03
N TRP A 84 -4.70 -2.24 -6.04
CA TRP A 84 -4.97 -3.05 -4.85
C TRP A 84 -4.23 -4.38 -4.91
N PRO A 85 -3.61 -4.81 -3.82
CA PRO A 85 -3.73 -4.27 -2.46
C PRO A 85 -2.65 -3.25 -2.07
N ARG A 86 -1.73 -2.87 -2.96
CA ARG A 86 -0.58 -1.99 -2.64
C ARG A 86 -0.99 -0.66 -2.02
N ALA A 87 -2.04 -0.01 -2.52
CA ALA A 87 -2.55 1.22 -1.92
C ALA A 87 -2.93 1.05 -0.43
N ALA A 88 -3.38 -0.14 -0.02
CA ALA A 88 -3.69 -0.43 1.37
C ALA A 88 -2.44 -0.45 2.26
N ALA A 89 -1.28 -0.83 1.72
CA ALA A 89 -0.02 -0.81 2.45
C ALA A 89 0.40 0.62 2.81
N ALA A 90 0.33 1.55 1.85
CA ALA A 90 0.57 2.97 2.10
C ALA A 90 -0.48 3.56 3.05
N ALA A 91 -1.75 3.19 2.87
CA ALA A 91 -2.83 3.66 3.74
C ALA A 91 -2.58 3.29 5.21
N GLU A 92 -2.15 2.06 5.47
CA GLU A 92 -1.85 1.65 6.83
C GLU A 92 -0.62 2.34 7.41
N ARG A 93 0.41 2.58 6.58
CA ARG A 93 1.60 3.33 6.99
C ARG A 93 1.24 4.75 7.43
N LEU A 94 0.31 5.39 6.74
CA LEU A 94 -0.18 6.74 7.08
C LEU A 94 -1.14 6.76 8.27
N TRP A 95 -1.92 5.69 8.45
CA TRP A 95 -2.93 5.60 9.50
C TRP A 95 -2.35 5.22 10.87
N SER A 96 -1.35 4.33 10.87
CA SER A 96 -0.82 3.73 12.09
C SER A 96 0.34 4.54 12.65
N ARG A 97 0.54 4.43 13.97
CA ARG A 97 1.74 4.98 14.60
C ARG A 97 3.01 4.36 14.02
N LYS A 98 4.08 5.13 13.95
CA LYS A 98 5.37 4.70 13.37
C LYS A 98 5.92 3.45 14.04
N GLU A 99 5.73 3.31 15.36
CA GLU A 99 6.24 2.16 16.12
C GLU A 99 5.49 0.87 15.74
N ALA A 100 4.21 0.96 15.37
CA ALA A 100 3.39 -0.19 14.99
C ALA A 100 3.74 -0.74 13.60
N THR A 101 4.35 0.10 12.74
CA THR A 101 4.66 -0.24 11.35
C THR A 101 6.15 -0.46 11.10
N SER A 102 7.03 -0.09 12.03
CA SER A 102 8.49 -0.19 11.91
C SER A 102 9.09 -1.46 12.56
N ALA A 103 8.28 -2.34 13.15
CA ALA A 103 8.75 -3.46 13.96
C ALA A 103 8.78 -4.80 13.19
N GLY A 104 9.96 -5.42 13.16
CA GLY A 104 10.15 -6.83 12.82
C GLY A 104 10.09 -7.16 11.32
N ASN A 105 10.01 -8.46 11.01
CA ASN A 105 9.93 -8.94 9.63
C ASN A 105 8.52 -8.73 9.08
N VAL A 106 8.39 -7.81 8.13
CA VAL A 106 7.12 -7.44 7.46
C VAL A 106 6.39 -8.66 6.90
N ASN A 107 7.09 -9.65 6.35
CA ASN A 107 6.46 -10.86 5.82
C ASN A 107 5.89 -11.78 6.90
N GLN A 108 6.33 -11.68 8.15
CA GLN A 108 5.80 -12.46 9.26
C GLN A 108 4.66 -11.72 9.97
N THR A 109 4.80 -10.41 10.16
CA THR A 109 3.87 -9.61 10.96
C THR A 109 2.71 -9.02 10.15
N VAL A 110 2.96 -8.61 8.91
CA VAL A 110 2.00 -7.87 8.07
C VAL A 110 1.29 -8.77 7.07
N LEU A 111 2.02 -9.72 6.47
CA LEU A 111 1.49 -10.58 5.41
C LEU A 111 0.17 -11.31 5.79
N PRO A 112 0.00 -11.90 7.00
CA PRO A 112 -1.24 -12.63 7.33
C PRO A 112 -2.48 -11.73 7.30
N ARG A 113 -2.40 -10.54 7.90
CA ARG A 113 -3.50 -9.57 7.92
C ARG A 113 -3.68 -8.89 6.55
N PHE A 114 -2.62 -8.74 5.77
CA PHE A 114 -2.69 -8.23 4.41
C PHE A 114 -3.43 -9.20 3.46
N HIS A 115 -3.20 -10.52 3.61
CA HIS A 115 -4.00 -11.56 2.96
C HIS A 115 -5.48 -11.45 3.32
N TYR A 116 -5.79 -11.27 4.60
CA TYR A 116 -7.17 -11.11 5.07
C TYR A 116 -7.82 -9.86 4.48
N PHE A 117 -7.13 -8.72 4.45
CA PHE A 117 -7.65 -7.48 3.86
C PHE A 117 -7.92 -7.63 2.36
N ARG A 118 -6.99 -8.24 1.61
CA ARG A 118 -7.19 -8.58 0.19
C ARG A 118 -8.45 -9.43 -0.02
N CYS A 119 -8.68 -10.40 0.86
CA CYS A 119 -9.90 -11.21 0.87
C CYS A 119 -11.17 -10.36 1.06
N LEU A 120 -11.14 -9.38 1.96
CA LEU A 120 -12.26 -8.44 2.16
C LEU A 120 -12.52 -7.58 0.93
N LEU A 121 -11.46 -7.08 0.27
CA LEU A 121 -11.57 -6.32 -0.98
C LEU A 121 -12.28 -7.14 -2.07
N ASN A 122 -11.82 -8.37 -2.28
CA ASN A 122 -12.44 -9.26 -3.28
C ASN A 122 -13.91 -9.56 -2.95
N ARG A 123 -14.25 -9.79 -1.67
CA ARG A 123 -15.65 -9.98 -1.23
C ARG A 123 -16.53 -8.75 -1.46
N ARG A 124 -15.93 -7.55 -1.52
CA ARG A 124 -16.62 -6.28 -1.80
C ARG A 124 -16.61 -5.90 -3.30
N GLY A 125 -16.15 -6.79 -4.17
CA GLY A 125 -16.11 -6.56 -5.61
C GLY A 125 -14.91 -5.74 -6.09
N VAL A 126 -13.90 -5.51 -5.25
CA VAL A 126 -12.63 -4.89 -5.64
C VAL A 126 -11.65 -5.99 -6.03
N GLN A 127 -11.25 -6.04 -7.30
CA GLN A 127 -10.39 -7.09 -7.85
C GLN A 127 -8.93 -6.86 -7.45
N ALA A 128 -8.55 -7.30 -6.26
CA ALA A 128 -7.21 -7.10 -5.71
C ALA A 128 -6.21 -8.18 -6.18
N ALA A 129 -5.02 -7.72 -6.59
CA ALA A 129 -3.92 -8.59 -6.95
C ALA A 129 -3.49 -9.51 -5.79
N PRO A 130 -2.86 -10.65 -6.10
CA PRO A 130 -2.23 -11.51 -5.09
C PRO A 130 -1.10 -10.78 -4.34
N VAL A 131 -0.87 -11.15 -3.07
CA VAL A 131 0.09 -10.44 -2.18
C VAL A 131 1.47 -11.09 -2.12
N THR A 132 1.64 -12.28 -2.69
CA THR A 132 2.89 -13.06 -2.67
C THR A 132 3.60 -13.10 -4.03
N ASN A 133 3.19 -12.23 -4.96
CA ASN A 133 3.86 -12.10 -6.24
C ASN A 133 5.30 -11.60 -6.05
N LEU A 134 6.21 -11.99 -6.94
CA LEU A 134 7.58 -11.46 -6.94
C LEU A 134 7.56 -9.96 -7.30
N ASN A 135 6.91 -9.63 -8.42
CA ASN A 135 6.64 -8.26 -8.83
C ASN A 135 5.16 -7.92 -8.55
N ALA A 136 4.82 -6.63 -8.38
CA ALA A 136 3.44 -6.25 -8.07
C ALA A 136 2.42 -6.77 -9.09
N ARG A 137 2.70 -6.56 -10.38
CA ARG A 137 1.82 -6.96 -11.46
C ARG A 137 2.40 -8.16 -12.20
N GLN A 138 2.34 -9.30 -11.52
CA GLN A 138 2.75 -10.60 -12.05
C GLN A 138 1.77 -11.69 -11.60
N ALA A 139 1.80 -12.84 -12.27
CA ALA A 139 1.15 -14.04 -11.78
C ALA A 139 1.77 -14.50 -10.44
N PRO A 140 0.98 -15.16 -9.56
CA PRO A 140 1.48 -15.74 -8.33
C PRO A 140 2.60 -16.76 -8.54
N THR A 141 3.51 -16.79 -7.58
CA THR A 141 4.55 -17.80 -7.46
C THR A 141 3.92 -19.12 -6.98
N GLY A 142 3.63 -20.01 -7.94
CA GLY A 142 3.09 -21.35 -7.67
C GLY A 142 1.59 -21.49 -8.01
N PRO A 143 1.04 -22.71 -7.86
CA PRO A 143 -0.34 -22.99 -8.23
C PRO A 143 -1.30 -22.15 -7.39
N VAL A 144 -1.95 -21.19 -8.03
CA VAL A 144 -3.12 -20.53 -7.48
C VAL A 144 -4.19 -21.59 -7.38
N ARG A 145 -4.74 -21.84 -6.18
CA ARG A 145 -6.03 -22.56 -6.07
C ARG A 145 -7.11 -21.68 -6.69
N ILE A 146 -7.21 -21.71 -8.01
CA ILE A 146 -8.40 -21.28 -8.74
C ILE A 146 -9.43 -22.38 -8.46
N SER A 147 -10.18 -22.24 -7.38
CA SER A 147 -11.39 -23.05 -7.23
C SER A 147 -12.33 -22.62 -8.35
N GLY A 148 -12.31 -23.38 -9.46
CA GLY A 148 -13.20 -23.19 -10.58
C GLY A 148 -14.67 -23.30 -10.18
N LEU A 149 -15.51 -22.64 -10.98
CA LEU A 149 -16.97 -22.47 -10.88
C LEU A 149 -17.48 -21.43 -9.86
N ALA A 150 -17.87 -20.27 -10.41
CA ALA A 150 -19.15 -19.55 -10.31
C ALA A 150 -19.99 -19.50 -9.00
N VAL A 151 -19.67 -20.20 -7.91
CA VAL A 151 -20.42 -20.16 -6.62
C VAL A 151 -19.47 -20.17 -5.40
N GLY A 152 -18.15 -20.00 -5.61
CA GLY A 152 -17.15 -20.47 -4.64
C GLY A 152 -16.16 -19.47 -4.05
N ILE A 153 -16.33 -18.14 -4.13
CA ILE A 153 -15.34 -17.14 -3.61
C ILE A 153 -15.13 -17.22 -2.08
N VAL A 154 -15.88 -18.06 -1.35
CA VAL A 154 -15.86 -18.05 0.11
C VAL A 154 -14.73 -18.91 0.70
N ARG A 155 -14.30 -20.04 0.08
CA ARG A 155 -13.52 -21.05 0.83
C ARG A 155 -12.04 -20.73 1.08
N SER A 156 -11.32 -20.04 0.20
CA SER A 156 -9.90 -19.71 0.48
C SER A 156 -9.73 -18.59 1.51
N CYS A 157 -10.74 -17.74 1.69
CA CYS A 157 -10.78 -16.72 2.75
C CYS A 157 -11.37 -17.24 4.07
N LEU A 158 -11.86 -18.48 4.12
CA LEU A 158 -12.44 -19.10 5.32
C LEU A 158 -11.47 -20.03 6.06
N SER A 159 -10.26 -20.29 5.51
CA SER A 159 -9.31 -21.24 6.10
C SER A 159 -8.52 -20.70 7.30
N TRP A 160 -8.65 -19.42 7.64
CA TRP A 160 -8.08 -18.84 8.85
C TRP A 160 -9.24 -18.47 9.76
N GLY A 161 -9.60 -19.41 10.63
CA GLY A 161 -10.64 -19.23 11.63
C GLY A 161 -10.29 -18.09 12.59
N MET A 162 -11.17 -17.12 12.68
CA MET A 162 -11.47 -16.45 13.93
C MET A 162 -12.97 -16.58 14.14
N GLU A 163 -13.32 -17.19 15.27
CA GLU A 163 -14.67 -17.31 15.77
C GLU A 163 -15.36 -15.94 15.77
N MET A 164 -16.65 -15.95 15.47
CA MET A 164 -17.51 -14.78 15.52
C MET A 164 -17.57 -14.24 16.95
N GLY A 165 -16.75 -13.22 17.22
CA GLY A 165 -16.97 -12.26 18.29
C GLY A 165 -17.60 -11.01 17.71
N ILE A 166 -18.90 -10.83 17.96
CA ILE A 166 -19.54 -9.51 17.86
C ILE A 166 -18.79 -8.58 18.80
N LEU A 167 -18.26 -7.47 18.29
CA LEU A 167 -17.90 -6.32 19.10
C LEU A 167 -18.45 -5.05 18.43
N THR A 168 -19.62 -4.63 18.89
CA THR A 168 -19.98 -3.23 19.16
C THR A 168 -18.89 -2.73 20.15
N VAL A 169 -18.14 -1.65 19.94
CA VAL A 169 -18.45 -0.26 19.59
C VAL A 169 -17.23 0.34 18.89
#